data_AF-A0A848VG80-F1
#
_entry.id   AF-A0A848VG80-F1
#
_cell.length_a   1.000
_cell.length_b   1.000
_cell.length_c   1.000
_cell.angle_alpha   90.00
_cell.angle_beta   90.00
_cell.angle_gamma   90.00
#
_symmetry.space_group_name_H-M   'P 1'
#
loop_
_entity.id
_entity.type
_entity.pdbx_description
1 polymer ?
#
loop_
_entity_poly.entity_id
_entity_poly.type
_entity_poly.pdbx_seq_one_letter_code
_entity_poly.pdbx_strand_id
1 'polypeptide(L)'
;MDEPDMFVLYIHADPGPRRVIQARFRRMLDGRRPANFDIAFEWPRGDEGVSRLEGWIAQKRASHKNARLVIVIDTVEHVLEKPKGNAYEQAVAAYSPWARLAHGQVGVSLVLVTHTTKASWDDVFDSIQGSTGAQGVVDTIAVFQRQAGKDGLAELCLRGRELAETRVNFRFGSEEGRWLKEDMGDTPMQPSVQRQMAVDAIRHFGQFARRPSAQEIHARMQEHAGYKGTASTVRTLLRRVVDDPNSGVCWERGSGYYMAGSPTPPIDNVDSEDREIRSASTLSTLSAEQQLET
;
A
#
# COMPACT_ATOMS: atom_id res chain seq x y z
N MET A 1 12.39 7.51 33.18
CA MET A 1 12.24 8.15 31.85
C MET A 1 10.74 8.22 31.67
N ASP A 2 10.13 9.37 31.96
CA ASP A 2 8.66 9.50 31.88
C ASP A 2 8.24 9.21 30.45
N GLU A 3 7.31 8.25 30.30
CA GLU A 3 6.74 7.88 29.02
C GLU A 3 6.14 9.16 28.40
N PRO A 4 6.41 9.49 27.11
CA PRO A 4 5.96 10.75 26.55
C PRO A 4 4.43 10.81 26.56
N ASP A 5 3.88 11.85 27.18
CA ASP A 5 2.43 12.10 27.19
C ASP A 5 1.91 12.14 25.76
N MET A 6 1.11 11.14 25.39
CA MET A 6 0.44 11.09 24.10
C MET A 6 -0.90 11.82 24.22
N PHE A 7 -1.13 12.85 23.41
CA PHE A 7 -2.43 13.53 23.31
C PHE A 7 -3.08 13.20 21.98
N VAL A 8 -4.37 12.94 22.03
CA VAL A 8 -5.17 12.62 20.85
C VAL A 8 -6.23 13.69 20.65
N LEU A 9 -6.30 14.27 19.45
CA LEU A 9 -7.40 15.13 19.02
C LEU A 9 -8.21 14.41 17.94
N TYR A 10 -9.46 14.08 18.23
CA TYR A 10 -10.39 13.52 17.25
C TYR A 10 -11.39 14.60 16.80
N ILE A 11 -11.38 14.90 15.51
CA ILE A 11 -12.25 15.88 14.87
C ILE A 11 -13.30 15.12 14.06
N HIS A 12 -14.53 15.09 14.56
CA HIS A 12 -15.68 14.64 13.79
C HIS A 12 -16.20 15.80 12.94
N ALA A 13 -15.80 15.85 11.67
CA ALA A 13 -16.12 16.95 10.77
C ALA A 13 -17.42 16.74 9.98
N ASP A 14 -17.94 15.51 9.92
CA ASP A 14 -19.23 15.20 9.29
C ASP A 14 -20.38 15.87 10.08
N PRO A 15 -21.33 16.57 9.42
CA PRO A 15 -22.52 17.16 10.05
C PRO A 15 -23.51 16.14 10.64
N GLY A 16 -23.21 14.85 10.61
CA GLY A 16 -24.02 13.79 11.18
C GLY A 16 -24.37 13.97 12.67
N PRO A 17 -25.32 13.16 13.19
CA PRO A 17 -25.81 13.36 14.55
C PRO A 17 -24.75 13.05 15.62
N ARG A 18 -24.25 14.09 16.30
CA ARG A 18 -23.23 14.00 17.38
C ARG A 18 -23.53 12.92 18.42
N ARG A 19 -24.81 12.71 18.76
CA ARG A 19 -25.27 11.70 19.72
C ARG A 19 -24.80 10.28 19.37
N VAL A 20 -24.66 9.95 18.08
CA VAL A 20 -24.24 8.62 17.62
C VAL A 20 -22.76 8.40 17.92
N ILE A 21 -21.92 9.37 17.59
CA ILE A 21 -20.48 9.32 17.88
C ILE A 21 -20.23 9.34 19.38
N GLN A 22 -20.95 10.18 20.13
CA GLN A 22 -20.87 10.21 21.58
C GLN A 22 -21.26 8.87 22.22
N ALA A 23 -22.30 8.21 21.71
CA ALA A 23 -22.70 6.88 22.18
C ALA A 23 -21.61 5.83 21.90
N ARG A 24 -20.97 5.88 20.72
CA ARG A 24 -19.84 4.99 20.39
C ARG A 24 -18.66 5.20 21.33
N PHE A 25 -18.24 6.45 21.56
CA PHE A 25 -17.16 6.74 22.50
C PHE A 25 -17.49 6.30 23.93
N ARG A 26 -18.73 6.53 24.41
CA ARG A 26 -19.14 6.03 25.73
C ARG A 26 -19.01 4.52 25.83
N ARG A 27 -19.37 3.79 24.78
CA ARG A 27 -19.22 2.33 24.74
C ARG A 27 -17.76 1.89 24.70
N MET A 28 -16.94 2.50 23.84
CA MET A 28 -15.54 2.09 23.66
C MET A 28 -14.64 2.49 24.83
N LEU A 29 -15.01 3.52 25.58
CA LEU A 29 -14.23 4.09 26.68
C LEU A 29 -14.82 3.74 28.06
N ASP A 30 -15.76 2.80 28.12
CA ASP A 30 -16.48 2.42 29.36
C ASP A 30 -17.02 3.64 30.14
N GLY A 31 -17.53 4.63 29.40
CA GLY A 31 -18.07 5.88 29.91
C GLY A 31 -17.05 6.90 30.42
N ARG A 32 -15.74 6.59 30.42
CA ARG A 32 -14.68 7.43 30.98
C ARG A 32 -13.79 8.00 29.88
N ARG A 33 -13.85 9.31 29.68
CA ARG A 33 -12.98 10.00 28.73
C ARG A 33 -11.58 10.22 29.35
N PRO A 34 -10.49 9.75 28.72
CA PRO A 34 -9.13 10.04 29.17
C PRO A 34 -8.83 11.55 29.12
N ALA A 35 -8.00 12.04 30.06
CA ALA A 35 -7.63 13.45 30.14
C ALA A 35 -6.82 13.94 28.92
N ASN A 36 -6.13 13.02 28.26
CA ASN A 36 -5.32 13.25 27.06
C ASN A 36 -6.09 13.07 25.74
N PHE A 37 -7.43 12.93 25.79
CA PHE A 37 -8.26 12.78 24.61
C PHE A 37 -9.18 13.98 24.41
N ASP A 38 -8.96 14.72 23.31
CA ASP A 38 -9.76 15.86 22.86
C ASP A 38 -10.71 15.46 21.72
N ILE A 39 -11.93 16.00 21.75
CA ILE A 39 -12.95 15.78 20.71
C ILE A 39 -13.50 17.12 20.24
N ALA A 40 -13.54 17.31 18.92
CA ALA A 40 -14.21 18.43 18.27
C ALA A 40 -15.30 17.92 17.30
N PHE A 41 -16.43 18.63 17.21
CA PHE A 41 -17.54 18.30 16.31
C PHE A 41 -17.78 19.38 15.23
N GLU A 42 -16.96 20.43 15.25
CA GLU A 42 -16.97 21.52 14.29
C GLU A 42 -15.50 21.91 14.09
N TRP A 43 -15.08 22.02 12.84
CA TRP A 43 -13.74 22.45 12.50
C TRP A 43 -13.77 23.37 11.28
N PRO A 44 -13.02 24.49 11.29
CA PRO A 44 -12.98 25.38 10.14
C PRO A 44 -12.36 24.72 8.92
N ARG A 45 -12.65 25.27 7.74
CA ARG A 45 -12.12 24.79 6.47
C ARG A 45 -10.79 25.46 6.13
N GLY A 46 -10.01 24.79 5.27
CA GLY A 46 -8.81 25.35 4.65
C GLY A 46 -7.81 25.89 5.66
N ASP A 47 -7.22 27.04 5.34
CA ASP A 47 -6.16 27.68 6.13
C ASP A 47 -6.60 28.02 7.56
N GLU A 48 -7.88 28.35 7.80
CA GLU A 48 -8.39 28.61 9.15
C GLU A 48 -8.36 27.32 9.99
N GLY A 49 -8.72 26.18 9.38
CA GLY A 49 -8.68 24.87 10.01
C GLY A 49 -7.25 24.43 10.36
N VAL A 50 -6.30 24.72 9.46
CA VAL A 50 -4.87 24.46 9.67
C VAL A 50 -4.33 25.35 10.80
N SER A 51 -4.61 26.66 10.78
CA SER A 51 -4.18 27.62 11.80
C SER A 51 -4.73 27.25 13.19
N ARG A 52 -5.98 26.78 13.25
CA ARG A 52 -6.57 26.30 14.50
C ARG A 52 -5.84 25.06 15.03
N LEU A 53 -5.40 24.17 14.15
CA LEU A 53 -4.66 22.97 14.53
C LEU A 53 -3.25 23.31 15.04
N GLU A 54 -2.58 24.27 14.40
CA GLU A 54 -1.32 24.84 14.88
C GLU A 54 -1.47 25.40 16.30
N GLY A 55 -2.53 26.17 16.56
CA GLY A 55 -2.83 26.69 17.90
C GLY A 55 -3.02 25.58 18.94
N TRP A 56 -3.73 24.51 18.61
CA TRP A 56 -3.90 23.36 19.51
C TRP A 56 -2.55 22.66 19.78
N ILE A 57 -1.72 22.46 18.75
CA ILE A 57 -0.37 21.88 18.89
C ILE A 57 0.50 22.74 19.83
N ALA A 58 0.51 24.06 19.60
CA ALA A 58 1.27 25.00 20.41
C ALA A 58 0.82 24.99 21.87
N GLN A 59 -0.51 24.96 22.11
CA GLN A 59 -1.08 24.87 23.45
C GLN A 59 -0.63 23.60 24.18
N LYS A 60 -0.70 22.43 23.54
CA LYS A 60 -0.29 21.16 24.18
C LYS A 60 1.20 21.17 24.51
N ARG A 61 2.03 21.68 23.61
CA ARG A 61 3.49 21.76 23.80
C ARG A 61 3.92 22.76 24.86
N ALA A 62 3.14 23.83 25.09
CA ALA A 62 3.41 24.78 26.17
C ALA A 62 3.37 24.09 27.55
N SER A 63 2.48 23.11 27.72
CA SER A 63 2.37 22.32 28.95
C SER A 63 3.18 21.02 28.91
N HIS A 64 3.44 20.45 27.72
CA HIS A 64 4.08 19.14 27.55
C HIS A 64 5.08 19.17 26.40
N LYS A 65 6.32 19.60 26.68
CA LYS A 65 7.36 19.92 25.68
C LYS A 65 7.67 18.78 24.69
N ASN A 66 7.55 17.52 25.13
CA ASN A 66 7.89 16.33 24.35
C ASN A 66 6.66 15.44 24.04
N ALA A 67 5.45 15.99 24.14
CA ALA A 67 4.24 15.23 23.90
C ALA A 67 4.15 14.71 22.46
N ARG A 68 3.68 13.47 22.33
CA ARG A 68 3.29 12.89 21.03
C ARG A 68 1.86 13.30 20.74
N LEU A 69 1.60 13.90 19.59
CA LEU A 69 0.27 14.40 19.24
C LEU A 69 -0.28 13.57 18.08
N VAL A 70 -1.45 12.96 18.28
CA VAL A 70 -2.17 12.21 17.24
C VAL A 70 -3.46 12.95 16.93
N ILE A 71 -3.59 13.43 15.71
CA ILE A 71 -4.75 14.19 15.25
C ILE A 71 -5.47 13.33 14.23
N VAL A 72 -6.77 13.12 14.42
CA VAL A 72 -7.63 12.35 13.50
C VAL A 72 -8.74 13.26 13.01
N ILE A 73 -8.89 13.37 11.70
CA ILE A 73 -9.97 14.13 11.05
C ILE A 73 -10.89 13.16 10.33
N ASP A 74 -12.15 13.08 10.77
CA ASP A 74 -13.17 12.13 10.33
C ASP A 74 -14.48 12.88 10.02
N THR A 75 -14.78 13.30 8.78
CA THR A 75 -14.20 13.01 7.47
C THR A 75 -13.59 14.26 6.83
N VAL A 76 -12.43 14.12 6.17
CA VAL A 76 -11.56 15.23 5.77
C VAL A 76 -12.19 16.18 4.76
N GLU A 77 -13.10 15.71 3.91
CA GLU A 77 -13.79 16.49 2.87
C GLU A 77 -14.58 17.69 3.44
N HIS A 78 -14.91 17.66 4.72
CA HIS A 78 -15.61 18.74 5.42
C HIS A 78 -14.70 19.85 5.90
N VAL A 79 -13.39 19.60 6.03
CA VAL A 79 -12.39 20.59 6.46
C VAL A 79 -11.48 21.04 5.31
N LEU A 80 -11.42 20.30 4.21
CA LEU A 80 -10.65 20.73 3.05
C LEU A 80 -11.27 21.96 2.40
N GLU A 81 -10.38 22.80 1.88
CA GLU A 81 -10.75 23.86 0.96
C GLU A 81 -11.16 23.27 -0.40
N LYS A 82 -11.93 24.04 -1.18
CA LYS A 82 -12.36 23.66 -2.53
C LYS A 82 -11.70 24.58 -3.57
N PRO A 83 -10.41 24.38 -3.87
CA PRO A 83 -9.69 25.18 -4.84
C PRO A 83 -10.25 25.00 -6.26
N LYS A 84 -9.89 25.92 -7.16
CA LYS A 84 -10.16 25.80 -8.61
C LYS A 84 -9.06 25.00 -9.30
N GLY A 85 -9.36 24.37 -10.43
CA GLY A 85 -8.39 23.61 -11.23
C GLY A 85 -8.95 22.26 -11.68
N ASN A 86 -8.12 21.38 -12.21
CA ASN A 86 -8.52 19.98 -12.43
C ASN A 86 -8.55 19.19 -11.10
N ALA A 87 -9.20 18.03 -11.08
CA ALA A 87 -9.37 17.25 -9.85
C ALA A 87 -8.04 16.88 -9.15
N TYR A 88 -6.96 16.71 -9.91
CA TYR A 88 -5.63 16.41 -9.38
C TYR A 88 -5.03 17.62 -8.67
N GLU A 89 -4.96 18.76 -9.36
CA GLU A 89 -4.47 20.03 -8.81
C GLU A 89 -5.27 20.44 -7.58
N GLN A 90 -6.59 20.26 -7.63
CA GLN A 90 -7.46 20.57 -6.50
C GLN A 90 -7.12 19.73 -5.28
N ALA A 91 -6.92 18.42 -5.46
CA ALA A 91 -6.53 17.52 -4.38
C ALA A 91 -5.16 17.89 -3.81
N VAL A 92 -4.17 18.14 -4.66
CA VAL A 92 -2.83 18.58 -4.21
C VAL A 92 -2.93 19.88 -3.42
N ALA A 93 -3.61 20.89 -3.95
CA ALA A 93 -3.75 22.20 -3.30
C ALA A 93 -4.51 22.10 -1.96
N ALA A 94 -5.56 21.28 -1.88
CA ALA A 94 -6.36 21.12 -0.67
C ALA A 94 -5.60 20.37 0.44
N TYR A 95 -4.84 19.31 0.12
CA TYR A 95 -4.15 18.49 1.10
C TYR A 95 -2.78 19.05 1.53
N SER A 96 -2.10 19.81 0.65
CA SER A 96 -0.73 20.27 0.90
C SER A 96 -0.56 21.10 2.19
N PRO A 97 -1.45 22.05 2.55
CA PRO A 97 -1.34 22.79 3.82
C PRO A 97 -1.33 21.87 5.05
N TRP A 98 -2.20 20.87 5.07
CA TRP A 98 -2.32 19.90 6.16
C TRP A 98 -1.08 19.01 6.28
N ALA A 99 -0.57 18.52 5.15
CA ALA A 99 0.65 17.72 5.11
C ALA A 99 1.87 18.55 5.53
N ARG A 100 2.00 19.80 5.06
CA ARG A 100 3.08 20.71 5.50
C ARG A 100 3.07 20.93 7.00
N LEU A 101 1.89 21.10 7.61
CA LEU A 101 1.77 21.20 9.06
C LEU A 101 2.31 19.95 9.76
N ALA A 102 1.90 18.75 9.33
CA ALA A 102 2.37 17.50 9.93
C ALA A 102 3.89 17.31 9.75
N HIS A 103 4.41 17.49 8.53
CA HIS A 103 5.83 17.32 8.22
C HIS A 103 6.71 18.34 8.97
N GLY A 104 6.20 19.55 9.19
CA GLY A 104 6.92 20.62 9.90
C GLY A 104 6.99 20.42 11.42
N GLN A 105 6.34 19.40 11.98
CA GLN A 105 6.18 19.23 13.43
C GLN A 105 6.62 17.85 13.90
N VAL A 106 7.74 17.79 14.65
CA VAL A 106 8.24 16.54 15.24
C VAL A 106 7.22 15.97 16.25
N GLY A 107 6.97 14.66 16.17
CA GLY A 107 6.07 13.98 17.11
C GLY A 107 4.57 14.25 16.87
N VAL A 108 4.21 14.83 15.72
CA VAL A 108 2.82 15.00 15.29
C VAL A 108 2.47 13.95 14.23
N SER A 109 1.34 13.28 14.40
CA SER A 109 0.74 12.40 13.41
C SER A 109 -0.64 12.93 13.04
N LEU A 110 -0.90 13.08 11.74
CA LEU A 110 -2.17 13.55 11.21
C LEU A 110 -2.80 12.45 10.36
N VAL A 111 -3.95 11.95 10.82
CA VAL A 111 -4.75 10.92 10.15
C VAL A 111 -5.95 11.60 9.50
N LEU A 112 -5.97 11.58 8.16
CA LEU A 112 -7.05 12.15 7.35
C LEU A 112 -7.95 11.01 6.87
N VAL A 113 -9.15 10.90 7.43
CA VAL A 113 -10.12 9.86 7.05
C VAL A 113 -10.97 10.39 5.89
N THR A 114 -11.00 9.64 4.79
CA THR A 114 -11.82 9.94 3.60
C THR A 114 -12.62 8.70 3.22
N HIS A 115 -13.67 8.90 2.43
CA HIS A 115 -14.48 7.80 1.94
C HIS A 115 -13.74 6.97 0.87
N THR A 116 -14.22 5.77 0.63
CA THR A 116 -13.88 5.00 -0.58
C THR A 116 -15.07 5.01 -1.55
N THR A 117 -14.78 4.84 -2.83
CA THR A 117 -15.79 4.67 -3.87
C THR A 117 -16.33 3.24 -3.85
N LYS A 118 -17.57 3.07 -4.33
CA LYS A 118 -18.23 1.75 -4.41
C LYS A 118 -17.81 0.91 -5.62
N ALA A 119 -16.89 1.41 -6.44
CA ALA A 119 -16.42 0.69 -7.62
C ALA A 119 -15.48 -0.45 -7.21
N SER A 120 -15.46 -1.51 -8.02
CA SER A 120 -14.50 -2.60 -7.86
C SER A 120 -13.19 -2.17 -8.49
N TRP A 121 -12.12 -2.22 -7.71
CA TRP A 121 -10.77 -1.84 -8.15
C TRP A 121 -9.83 -3.03 -8.02
N ASP A 122 -8.88 -3.12 -8.95
CA ASP A 122 -7.86 -4.17 -8.93
C ASP A 122 -6.78 -3.85 -7.90
N ASP A 123 -6.50 -2.56 -7.74
CA ASP A 123 -5.72 -1.99 -6.66
C ASP A 123 -6.67 -1.37 -5.63
N VAL A 124 -6.61 -1.87 -4.39
CA VAL A 124 -7.47 -1.36 -3.31
C VAL A 124 -7.25 0.14 -3.06
N PHE A 125 -6.06 0.66 -3.32
CA PHE A 125 -5.74 2.08 -3.12
C PHE A 125 -6.38 2.99 -4.17
N ASP A 126 -6.79 2.44 -5.32
CA ASP A 126 -7.55 3.20 -6.33
C ASP A 126 -9.01 3.42 -5.88
N SER A 127 -9.45 2.72 -4.83
CA SER A 127 -10.79 2.92 -4.25
C SER A 127 -10.95 4.21 -3.46
N ILE A 128 -9.86 4.86 -3.06
CA ILE A 128 -9.91 6.06 -2.21
C ILE A 128 -10.62 7.20 -2.93
N GLN A 129 -11.58 7.83 -2.26
CA GLN A 129 -12.31 8.95 -2.81
C GLN A 129 -11.39 10.18 -2.88
N GLY A 130 -11.09 10.60 -4.10
CA GLY A 130 -10.19 11.70 -4.36
C GLY A 130 -9.38 11.44 -5.61
N SER A 131 -8.61 12.45 -6.04
CA SER A 131 -7.63 12.24 -7.10
C SER A 131 -6.37 11.58 -6.53
N THR A 132 -5.60 10.89 -7.39
CA THR A 132 -4.21 10.47 -7.12
C THR A 132 -3.33 11.62 -6.60
N GLY A 133 -3.72 12.87 -6.82
CA GLY A 133 -3.09 14.05 -6.24
C GLY A 133 -3.04 14.03 -4.71
N ALA A 134 -4.09 13.56 -4.02
CA ALA A 134 -4.07 13.44 -2.56
C ALA A 134 -3.06 12.36 -2.10
N GLN A 135 -3.01 11.24 -2.82
CA GLN A 135 -2.09 10.14 -2.56
C GLN A 135 -0.61 10.56 -2.69
N GLY A 136 -0.30 11.47 -3.62
CA GLY A 136 1.06 11.99 -3.79
C GLY A 136 1.53 12.93 -2.67
N VAL A 137 0.61 13.54 -1.93
CA VAL A 137 0.91 14.51 -0.87
C VAL A 137 1.22 13.84 0.47
N VAL A 138 0.52 12.75 0.80
CA VAL A 138 0.62 12.06 2.10
C VAL A 138 1.78 11.05 2.14
N ASP A 139 2.29 10.76 3.34
CA ASP A 139 3.40 9.80 3.52
C ASP A 139 2.94 8.34 3.49
N THR A 140 1.73 8.06 3.97
CA THR A 140 1.16 6.72 4.09
C THR A 140 -0.31 6.76 3.74
N ILE A 141 -0.75 5.72 3.04
CA ILE A 141 -2.12 5.52 2.61
C ILE A 141 -2.60 4.20 3.21
N ALA A 142 -3.81 4.22 3.78
CA ALA A 142 -4.45 3.07 4.38
C ALA A 142 -5.86 2.89 3.82
N VAL A 143 -6.22 1.68 3.43
CA VAL A 143 -7.59 1.32 3.06
C VAL A 143 -8.08 0.23 3.98
N PHE A 144 -9.19 0.50 4.67
CA PHE A 144 -9.82 -0.45 5.57
C PHE A 144 -11.14 -0.94 4.96
N GLN A 145 -11.19 -2.21 4.59
CA GLN A 145 -12.31 -2.80 3.86
C GLN A 145 -12.85 -4.05 4.56
N ARG A 146 -14.17 -4.22 4.55
CA ARG A 146 -14.78 -5.48 5.00
C ARG A 146 -14.49 -6.59 4.00
N GLN A 147 -14.19 -7.79 4.49
CA GLN A 147 -14.02 -8.95 3.62
C GLN A 147 -15.38 -9.37 3.07
N ALA A 148 -15.49 -9.47 1.74
CA ALA A 148 -16.73 -9.87 1.08
C ALA A 148 -17.16 -11.27 1.53
N GLY A 149 -18.44 -11.42 1.89
CA GLY A 149 -19.02 -12.71 2.30
C GLY A 149 -18.56 -13.21 3.68
N LYS A 150 -17.80 -12.42 4.46
CA LYS A 150 -17.39 -12.79 5.81
C LYS A 150 -17.80 -11.73 6.83
N ASP A 151 -18.80 -12.07 7.62
CA ASP A 151 -19.31 -11.15 8.64
C ASP A 151 -18.27 -10.91 9.75
N GLY A 152 -18.11 -9.64 10.08
CA GLY A 152 -17.18 -9.22 11.12
C GLY A 152 -15.70 -9.25 10.74
N LEU A 153 -15.32 -9.66 9.53
CA LEU A 153 -13.93 -9.62 9.08
C LEU A 153 -13.64 -8.40 8.20
N ALA A 154 -12.46 -7.83 8.39
CA ALA A 154 -11.95 -6.71 7.61
C ALA A 154 -10.44 -6.84 7.39
N GLU A 155 -9.95 -6.15 6.37
CA GLU A 155 -8.54 -6.07 6.02
C GLU A 155 -8.14 -4.59 5.97
N LEU A 156 -7.01 -4.28 6.58
CA LEU A 156 -6.31 -3.01 6.47
C LEU A 156 -5.14 -3.18 5.50
N CYS A 157 -5.21 -2.53 4.36
CA CYS A 157 -4.11 -2.46 3.39
C CYS A 157 -3.38 -1.13 3.56
N LEU A 158 -2.07 -1.16 3.77
CA LEU A 158 -1.23 0.02 3.98
C LEU A 158 -0.12 0.06 2.95
N ARG A 159 0.23 1.24 2.44
CA ARG A 159 1.48 1.50 1.71
C ARG A 159 1.94 2.92 1.96
N GLY A 160 3.23 3.17 1.88
CA GLY A 160 3.79 4.51 2.07
C GLY A 160 5.16 4.66 1.44
N ARG A 161 5.73 5.86 1.54
CA ARG A 161 7.07 6.17 1.01
C ARG A 161 8.15 5.27 1.62
N GLU A 162 8.07 5.08 2.93
CA GLU A 162 8.99 4.25 3.72
C GLU A 162 8.32 2.96 4.25
N LEU A 163 7.16 2.60 3.71
CA LEU A 163 6.37 1.46 4.16
C LEU A 163 5.99 0.58 2.97
N ALA A 164 6.56 -0.62 2.93
CA ALA A 164 6.16 -1.65 1.97
C ALA A 164 4.67 -2.00 2.13
N GLU A 165 4.04 -2.41 1.03
CA GLU A 165 2.62 -2.78 1.08
C GLU A 165 2.41 -3.90 2.12
N THR A 166 1.59 -3.60 3.12
CA THR A 166 1.31 -4.49 4.26
C THR A 166 -0.19 -4.68 4.40
N ARG A 167 -0.61 -5.90 4.71
CA ARG A 167 -2.01 -6.28 4.91
C ARG A 167 -2.20 -6.83 6.30
N VAL A 168 -3.18 -6.31 7.03
CA VAL A 168 -3.49 -6.73 8.39
C VAL A 168 -4.96 -7.08 8.49
N ASN A 169 -5.26 -8.28 8.96
CA ASN A 169 -6.63 -8.74 9.16
C ASN A 169 -7.17 -8.30 10.53
N PHE A 170 -8.44 -7.95 10.55
CA PHE A 170 -9.16 -7.52 11.73
C PHE A 170 -10.50 -8.25 11.82
N ARG A 171 -10.90 -8.55 13.06
CA ARG A 171 -12.23 -9.03 13.41
C ARG A 171 -12.95 -8.02 14.28
N PHE A 172 -14.21 -7.78 14.01
CA PHE A 172 -15.05 -6.87 14.79
C PHE A 172 -15.49 -7.58 16.09
N GLY A 173 -14.99 -7.11 17.23
CA GLY A 173 -15.48 -7.49 18.55
C GLY A 173 -16.80 -6.79 18.81
N SER A 174 -17.91 -7.50 18.61
CA SER A 174 -19.25 -6.93 18.72
C SER A 174 -19.59 -6.54 20.16
N GLU A 175 -18.97 -7.17 21.17
CA GLU A 175 -19.13 -6.85 22.59
C GLU A 175 -18.39 -5.56 22.95
N GLU A 176 -17.13 -5.46 22.53
CA GLU A 176 -16.22 -4.34 22.80
C GLU A 176 -16.46 -3.13 21.88
N GLY A 177 -17.20 -3.32 20.79
CA GLY A 177 -17.47 -2.29 19.80
C GLY A 177 -16.22 -1.77 19.10
N ARG A 178 -15.18 -2.61 18.96
CA ARG A 178 -13.88 -2.26 18.35
C ARG A 178 -13.37 -3.35 17.42
N TRP A 179 -12.49 -2.97 16.51
CA TRP A 179 -11.77 -3.92 15.67
C TRP A 179 -10.58 -4.50 16.43
N LEU A 180 -10.45 -5.81 16.40
CA LEU A 180 -9.37 -6.58 17.03
C LEU A 180 -8.48 -7.10 15.90
N LYS A 181 -7.17 -6.85 15.98
CA LYS A 181 -6.21 -7.44 15.06
C LYS A 181 -6.28 -8.96 15.19
N GLU A 182 -6.34 -9.67 14.07
CA GLU A 182 -6.16 -11.11 14.08
C GLU A 182 -4.66 -11.42 14.02
N ASP A 183 -4.17 -12.16 15.01
CA ASP A 183 -2.81 -12.73 15.01
C ASP A 183 -2.76 -13.92 14.06
N MET A 184 -3.02 -13.65 12.78
CA MET A 184 -2.67 -14.57 11.70
C MET A 184 -1.22 -14.25 11.38
N GLY A 185 -0.28 -15.04 11.92
CA GLY A 185 1.14 -14.92 11.60
C GLY A 185 1.33 -14.82 10.08
N ASP A 186 2.13 -13.84 9.63
CA ASP A 186 2.44 -13.49 8.22
C ASP A 186 1.72 -14.37 7.19
N THR A 187 0.41 -14.16 7.04
CA THR A 187 -0.35 -14.95 6.09
C THR A 187 0.06 -14.47 4.70
N PRO A 188 0.56 -15.36 3.83
CA PRO A 188 0.99 -14.97 2.50
C PRO A 188 -0.11 -14.18 1.80
N MET A 189 0.28 -13.08 1.16
CA MET A 189 -0.59 -12.20 0.39
C MET A 189 -1.55 -13.02 -0.47
N GLN A 190 -2.86 -13.00 -0.17
CA GLN A 190 -3.82 -13.61 -1.07
C GLN A 190 -3.93 -12.75 -2.33
N PRO A 191 -3.61 -13.28 -3.51
CA PRO A 191 -3.64 -12.49 -4.74
C PRO A 191 -5.07 -12.01 -5.04
N SER A 192 -5.19 -10.79 -5.57
CA SER A 192 -6.48 -10.29 -6.08
C SER A 192 -7.03 -11.23 -7.15
N VAL A 193 -8.36 -11.28 -7.35
CA VAL A 193 -9.00 -12.18 -8.32
C VAL A 193 -8.37 -12.05 -9.71
N GLN A 194 -8.11 -10.81 -10.17
CA GLN A 194 -7.46 -10.59 -11.46
C GLN A 194 -5.98 -11.02 -11.47
N ARG A 195 -5.26 -10.81 -10.37
CA ARG A 195 -3.88 -11.28 -10.23
C ARG A 195 -3.82 -12.81 -10.33
N GLN A 196 -4.74 -13.50 -9.66
CA GLN A 196 -4.86 -14.95 -9.74
C GLN A 196 -5.18 -15.40 -11.17
N MET A 197 -6.13 -14.74 -11.86
CA MET A 197 -6.44 -15.02 -13.27
C MET A 197 -5.21 -14.86 -14.19
N ALA A 198 -4.41 -13.82 -13.99
CA ALA A 198 -3.20 -13.59 -14.77
C ALA A 198 -2.14 -14.68 -14.52
N VAL A 199 -1.91 -15.05 -13.26
CA VAL A 199 -0.99 -16.13 -12.89
C VAL A 199 -1.47 -17.48 -13.43
N ASP A 200 -2.76 -17.78 -13.34
CA ASP A 200 -3.35 -19.01 -13.85
C ASP A 200 -3.29 -19.09 -15.38
N ALA A 201 -3.49 -17.96 -16.07
CA ALA A 201 -3.30 -17.88 -17.51
C ALA A 201 -1.85 -18.21 -17.88
N ILE A 202 -0.86 -17.61 -17.22
CA ILE A 202 0.57 -17.87 -17.48
C ILE A 202 0.92 -19.34 -17.21
N ARG A 203 0.45 -19.91 -16.09
CA ARG A 203 0.66 -21.32 -15.74
C ARG A 203 0.02 -22.25 -16.78
N HIS A 204 -1.16 -21.92 -17.27
CA HIS A 204 -1.82 -22.70 -18.31
C HIS A 204 -0.98 -22.77 -19.59
N PHE A 205 -0.43 -21.65 -20.07
CA PHE A 205 0.47 -21.68 -21.23
C PHE A 205 1.76 -22.44 -20.94
N GLY A 206 2.27 -22.34 -19.71
CA GLY A 206 3.44 -23.09 -19.23
C GLY A 206 3.27 -24.61 -19.30
N GLN A 207 2.05 -25.14 -19.12
CA GLN A 207 1.76 -26.58 -19.28
C GLN A 207 2.06 -27.10 -20.70
N PHE A 208 2.04 -26.21 -21.69
CA PHE A 208 2.33 -26.53 -23.10
C PHE A 208 3.73 -26.04 -23.53
N ALA A 209 4.61 -25.73 -22.57
CA ALA A 209 5.93 -25.14 -22.83
C ALA A 209 5.87 -23.84 -23.68
N ARG A 210 4.75 -23.11 -23.62
CA ARG A 210 4.55 -21.84 -24.34
C ARG A 210 4.74 -20.66 -23.39
N ARG A 211 5.34 -19.59 -23.91
CA ARG A 211 5.48 -18.31 -23.22
C ARG A 211 4.46 -17.32 -23.80
N PRO A 212 3.41 -16.92 -23.06
CA PRO A 212 2.40 -16.04 -23.62
C PRO A 212 2.84 -14.57 -23.59
N SER A 213 2.35 -13.81 -24.56
CA SER A 213 2.40 -12.35 -24.56
C SER A 213 1.35 -11.75 -23.62
N ALA A 214 1.49 -10.46 -23.28
CA ALA A 214 0.46 -9.74 -22.51
C ALA A 214 -0.93 -9.78 -23.18
N GLN A 215 -0.98 -9.84 -24.51
CA GLN A 215 -2.23 -9.91 -25.27
C GLN A 215 -2.89 -11.29 -25.17
N GLU A 216 -2.11 -12.37 -25.23
CA GLU A 216 -2.62 -13.73 -25.06
C GLU A 216 -3.10 -13.98 -23.61
N ILE A 217 -2.40 -13.41 -22.62
CA ILE A 217 -2.84 -13.45 -21.23
C ILE A 217 -4.17 -12.70 -21.09
N HIS A 218 -4.28 -11.50 -21.66
CA HIS A 218 -5.52 -10.71 -21.64
C HIS A 218 -6.69 -11.45 -22.29
N ALA A 219 -6.48 -12.03 -23.48
CA ALA A 219 -7.51 -12.81 -24.18
C ALA A 219 -8.04 -13.96 -23.32
N ARG A 220 -7.15 -14.65 -22.61
CA ARG A 220 -7.53 -15.74 -21.70
C ARG A 220 -8.24 -15.25 -20.44
N MET A 221 -7.87 -14.10 -19.90
CA MET A 221 -8.59 -13.48 -18.78
C MET A 221 -10.02 -13.07 -19.18
N GLN A 222 -10.24 -12.68 -20.45
CA GLN A 222 -11.57 -12.35 -20.98
C GLN A 222 -12.51 -13.56 -21.07
N GLU A 223 -11.99 -14.78 -21.07
CA GLU A 223 -12.80 -16.00 -21.01
C GLU A 223 -13.44 -16.21 -19.63
N HIS A 224 -12.95 -15.54 -18.58
CA HIS A 224 -13.51 -15.66 -17.24
C HIS A 224 -14.75 -14.78 -17.06
N ALA A 225 -15.85 -15.40 -16.62
CA ALA A 225 -17.09 -14.70 -16.32
C ALA A 225 -16.86 -13.58 -15.27
N GLY A 226 -17.15 -12.34 -15.64
CA GLY A 226 -17.02 -11.17 -14.77
C GLY A 226 -15.74 -10.34 -14.95
N TYR A 227 -14.81 -10.75 -15.80
CA TYR A 227 -13.64 -9.94 -16.12
C TYR A 227 -14.02 -8.75 -17.02
N LYS A 228 -13.59 -7.52 -16.64
CA LYS A 228 -13.87 -6.26 -17.36
C LYS A 228 -12.61 -5.43 -17.66
N GLY A 229 -11.42 -6.00 -17.45
CA GLY A 229 -10.16 -5.28 -17.59
C GLY A 229 -9.76 -5.05 -19.05
N THR A 230 -8.98 -3.99 -19.28
CA THR A 230 -8.45 -3.62 -20.60
C THR A 230 -7.01 -4.10 -20.80
N ALA A 231 -6.54 -4.13 -22.04
CA ALA A 231 -5.17 -4.54 -22.36
C ALA A 231 -4.09 -3.67 -21.66
N SER A 232 -4.37 -2.38 -21.43
CA SER A 232 -3.46 -1.49 -20.67
C SER A 232 -3.45 -1.85 -19.18
N THR A 233 -4.61 -2.16 -18.61
CA THR A 233 -4.76 -2.64 -17.23
C THR A 233 -3.97 -3.93 -16.99
N VAL A 234 -4.02 -4.88 -17.94
CA VAL A 234 -3.29 -6.16 -17.87
C VAL A 234 -1.78 -5.96 -17.85
N ARG A 235 -1.22 -5.03 -18.64
CA ARG A 235 0.23 -4.78 -18.62
C ARG A 235 0.70 -4.24 -17.27
N THR A 236 -0.07 -3.34 -16.67
CA THR A 236 0.22 -2.80 -15.34
C THR A 236 0.13 -3.91 -14.28
N LEU A 237 -0.89 -4.75 -14.35
CA LEU A 237 -1.06 -5.93 -13.50
C LEU A 237 0.13 -6.90 -13.62
N LEU A 238 0.53 -7.23 -14.84
CA LEU A 238 1.62 -8.17 -15.11
C LEU A 238 2.97 -7.67 -14.61
N ARG A 239 3.23 -6.37 -14.68
CA ARG A 239 4.43 -5.77 -14.05
C ARG A 239 4.45 -6.04 -12.55
N ARG A 240 3.34 -5.80 -11.85
CA ARG A 240 3.21 -6.06 -10.41
C ARG A 240 3.25 -7.56 -10.05
N VAL A 241 2.82 -8.43 -10.95
CA VAL A 241 2.95 -9.89 -10.80
C VAL A 241 4.42 -10.29 -10.87
N VAL A 242 5.16 -9.78 -11.85
CA VAL A 242 6.60 -10.03 -12.02
C VAL A 242 7.42 -9.45 -10.86
N ASP A 243 7.07 -8.26 -10.38
CA ASP A 243 7.79 -7.58 -9.29
C ASP A 243 7.56 -8.26 -7.92
N ASP A 244 6.57 -9.15 -7.80
CA ASP A 244 6.34 -9.93 -6.57
C ASP A 244 7.16 -11.22 -6.59
N PRO A 245 8.14 -11.38 -5.67
CA PRO A 245 8.99 -12.56 -5.60
C PRO A 245 8.22 -13.85 -5.29
N ASN A 246 7.00 -13.76 -4.75
CA ASN A 246 6.17 -14.92 -4.40
C ASN A 246 5.20 -15.34 -5.51
N SER A 247 5.16 -14.63 -6.65
CA SER A 247 4.20 -14.91 -7.72
C SER A 247 4.52 -16.20 -8.50
N GLY A 248 5.79 -16.62 -8.51
CA GLY A 248 6.27 -17.72 -9.35
C GLY A 248 6.18 -17.41 -10.85
N VAL A 249 6.15 -16.12 -11.22
CA VAL A 249 6.13 -15.64 -12.59
C VAL A 249 7.38 -14.83 -12.86
N CYS A 250 8.05 -15.10 -13.98
CA CYS A 250 9.20 -14.32 -14.43
C CYS A 250 8.98 -13.74 -15.82
N TRP A 251 9.70 -12.65 -16.08
CA TRP A 251 9.71 -11.90 -17.34
C TRP A 251 11.17 -11.66 -17.75
N GLU A 252 11.52 -12.12 -18.95
CA GLU A 252 12.85 -11.88 -19.51
C GLU A 252 12.87 -10.49 -20.16
N ARG A 253 13.77 -9.61 -19.67
CA ARG A 253 13.88 -8.22 -20.14
C ARG A 253 14.02 -8.19 -21.67
N GLY A 254 13.10 -7.49 -22.33
CA GLY A 254 13.12 -7.30 -23.79
C GLY A 254 12.40 -8.37 -24.61
N SER A 255 11.96 -9.48 -23.99
CA SER A 255 11.26 -10.56 -24.71
C SER A 255 9.79 -10.25 -25.01
N GLY A 256 9.10 -9.51 -24.12
CA GLY A 256 7.65 -9.29 -24.20
C GLY A 256 6.79 -10.50 -23.83
N TYR A 257 7.41 -11.60 -23.37
CA TYR A 257 6.75 -12.86 -23.01
C TYR A 257 6.91 -13.18 -21.52
N TYR A 258 5.91 -13.86 -20.96
CA TYR A 258 5.87 -14.24 -19.54
C TYR A 258 6.04 -15.75 -19.40
N MET A 259 6.53 -16.21 -18.25
CA MET A 259 6.68 -17.64 -17.98
C MET A 259 6.49 -17.96 -16.49
N ALA A 260 5.99 -19.16 -16.22
CA ALA A 260 5.92 -19.70 -14.87
C ALA A 260 7.28 -20.31 -14.49
N GLY A 261 7.84 -19.90 -13.35
CA GLY A 261 9.14 -20.36 -12.87
C GLY A 261 9.62 -19.61 -11.62
N SER A 262 10.58 -20.18 -10.90
CA SER A 262 11.33 -19.42 -9.88
C SER A 262 12.16 -18.33 -10.58
N PRO A 263 12.35 -17.15 -9.97
CA PRO A 263 13.24 -16.14 -10.54
C PRO A 263 14.63 -16.75 -10.69
N THR A 264 15.05 -16.98 -11.95
CA THR A 264 16.47 -17.22 -12.21
C THR A 264 17.18 -15.93 -11.79
N PRO A 265 18.14 -15.98 -10.86
CA PRO A 265 18.95 -14.80 -10.60
C PRO A 265 19.53 -14.31 -11.93
N PRO A 266 19.73 -12.99 -12.09
CA PRO A 266 20.46 -12.48 -13.25
C PRO A 266 21.74 -13.31 -13.38
N ILE A 267 22.00 -13.84 -14.57
CA ILE A 267 23.35 -14.25 -14.89
C ILE A 267 24.14 -12.95 -14.79
N ASP A 268 24.86 -12.76 -13.68
CA ASP A 268 25.92 -11.77 -13.62
C ASP A 268 26.76 -12.03 -14.86
N ASN A 269 26.92 -10.99 -15.69
CA ASN A 269 27.88 -11.02 -16.77
C ASN A 269 29.18 -11.52 -16.14
N VAL A 270 29.58 -12.75 -16.49
CA VAL A 270 30.94 -13.20 -16.26
C VAL A 270 31.78 -12.15 -16.94
N ASP A 271 32.50 -11.38 -16.11
CA ASP A 271 33.40 -10.35 -16.55
C ASP A 271 34.26 -10.89 -17.68
N SER A 272 34.45 -10.00 -18.63
CA SER A 272 35.25 -10.13 -19.83
C SER A 272 36.75 -10.29 -19.54
N GLU A 273 37.13 -11.28 -18.73
CA GLU A 273 38.54 -11.62 -18.44
C GLU A 273 38.97 -13.05 -18.81
N ASP A 274 38.09 -13.87 -19.41
CA ASP A 274 38.48 -15.21 -19.91
C ASP A 274 38.63 -15.28 -21.44
N ARG A 275 39.13 -14.19 -22.05
CA ARG A 275 39.51 -14.18 -23.48
C ARG A 275 41.02 -14.32 -23.74
N GLU A 276 41.84 -14.53 -22.71
CA GLU A 276 43.30 -14.75 -22.86
C GLU A 276 43.81 -16.16 -22.50
N ILE A 277 42.96 -17.12 -22.12
CA ILE A 277 43.43 -18.49 -21.79
C ILE A 277 43.14 -19.52 -22.92
N ARG A 278 42.66 -19.07 -24.09
CA ARG A 278 42.47 -19.93 -25.29
C ARG A 278 43.51 -19.74 -26.41
N SER A 279 44.66 -19.12 -26.11
CA SER A 279 45.79 -19.00 -27.04
C SER A 279 47.12 -19.56 -26.49
N ALA A 280 47.11 -20.34 -25.40
CA ALA A 280 48.35 -20.89 -24.81
C ALA A 280 48.33 -22.42 -24.53
N SER A 281 47.41 -23.18 -25.13
CA SER A 281 47.28 -24.63 -24.85
C SER A 281 47.24 -25.52 -26.10
N THR A 282 47.90 -25.10 -27.18
CA THR A 282 48.01 -25.88 -28.43
C THR A 282 49.43 -25.98 -28.99
N LEU A 283 50.47 -25.83 -28.16
CA LEU A 283 51.84 -26.25 -28.50
C LEU A 283 52.59 -26.75 -27.26
N SER A 284 52.18 -27.91 -26.74
CA SER A 284 53.05 -28.79 -25.95
C SER A 284 52.63 -30.22 -26.24
N THR A 285 53.28 -30.72 -27.26
CA THR A 285 53.42 -32.09 -27.74
C THR A 285 53.11 -33.15 -26.67
N LEU A 286 52.06 -33.92 -26.95
CA LEU A 286 51.91 -35.30 -26.51
C LEU A 286 53.16 -36.12 -26.89
N SER A 287 53.44 -37.11 -26.04
CA SER A 287 54.20 -38.33 -26.34
C SER A 287 55.70 -38.32 -26.01
N ALA A 288 56.02 -38.13 -24.74
CA ALA A 288 57.09 -38.92 -24.11
C ALA A 288 56.48 -40.22 -23.58
N GLU A 289 56.23 -41.19 -24.46
CA GLU A 289 56.02 -42.60 -24.12
C GLU A 289 56.32 -43.47 -25.34
N GLN A 290 57.62 -43.63 -25.64
CA GLN A 290 58.14 -44.84 -26.29
C GLN A 290 59.26 -45.38 -25.41
N GLN A 291 58.99 -46.55 -24.80
CA GLN A 291 59.81 -47.77 -24.85
C GLN A 291 61.33 -47.57 -24.65
N LEU A 292 61.95 -47.92 -23.51
CA LEU A 292 62.23 -49.31 -23.06
C LEU A 292 62.53 -50.26 -24.23
N GLU A 293 63.81 -50.36 -24.59
CA GLU A 293 64.59 -51.60 -24.82
C GLU A 293 65.75 -51.35 -25.81
N THR A 294 66.98 -51.52 -25.28
CA THR A 294 68.27 -51.81 -25.96
C THR A 294 68.79 -50.89 -27.07
#